data_AF-A0A523ZWM1-F1
#
_entry.id   AF-A0A523ZWM1-F1
#
_cell.length_a   1.000
_cell.length_b   1.000
_cell.length_c   1.000
_cell.angle_alpha   90.00
_cell.angle_beta   90.00
_cell.angle_gamma   90.00
#
_symmetry.space_group_name_H-M   'P 1'
#
loop_
_entity.id
_entity.type
_entity.pdbx_description
1 polymer ?
#
loop_
_entity_poly.entity_id
_entity_poly.type
_entity_poly.pdbx_seq_one_letter_code
_entity_poly.pdbx_strand_id
1 'polypeptide(L)'
;MVVKAVILDFGGTLASGEMDWQDFHLGVLGILRGQGYTVELKKLKKAIGAALNRLKRIRAQGKDTTIEDVYGHALGKLGLPPDEEILEMIHDLFKELYVSTFYPCTEEVLEELAGR
;
A
#
# COMPACT_ATOMS: atom_id res chain seq x y z
N MET A 1 -5.86 -24.43 26.00
CA MET A 1 -5.52 -23.11 25.43
C MET A 1 -6.80 -22.52 24.87
N VAL A 2 -7.14 -21.26 25.17
CA VAL A 2 -8.34 -20.59 24.63
C VAL A 2 -7.89 -19.42 23.78
N VAL A 3 -8.25 -19.41 22.50
CA VAL A 3 -8.00 -18.28 21.60
C VAL A 3 -8.99 -17.17 21.94
N LYS A 4 -8.48 -15.96 22.19
CA LYS A 4 -9.30 -14.79 22.60
C LYS A 4 -9.57 -13.80 21.47
N ALA A 5 -8.73 -13.78 20.46
CA ALA A 5 -8.82 -12.87 19.32
C ALA A 5 -8.10 -13.48 18.12
N VAL A 6 -8.57 -13.11 16.93
CA VAL A 6 -7.93 -13.40 15.64
C VAL A 6 -7.75 -12.08 14.91
N ILE A 7 -6.55 -11.83 14.39
CA ILE A 7 -6.25 -10.65 13.56
C ILE A 7 -6.01 -11.18 12.15
N LEU A 8 -6.73 -10.61 11.18
CA LEU A 8 -6.71 -11.04 9.79
C LEU A 8 -6.13 -9.90 8.94
N ASP A 9 -5.19 -10.24 8.07
CA ASP A 9 -4.81 -9.34 6.98
C ASP A 9 -5.99 -9.16 6.01
N PHE A 10 -6.05 -8.07 5.28
CA PHE A 10 -7.10 -7.84 4.30
C PHE A 10 -6.75 -8.47 2.96
N GLY A 11 -5.68 -7.99 2.31
CA GLY A 11 -5.29 -8.40 0.97
C GLY A 11 -4.65 -9.79 0.95
N GLY A 12 -5.16 -10.69 0.10
CA GLY A 12 -4.69 -12.07 0.00
C GLY A 12 -5.14 -12.99 1.14
N THR A 13 -5.83 -12.46 2.15
CA THR A 13 -6.42 -13.25 3.25
C THR A 13 -7.95 -13.17 3.22
N LEU A 14 -8.53 -11.97 3.28
CA LEU A 14 -9.99 -11.78 3.22
C LEU A 14 -10.49 -11.46 1.81
N ALA A 15 -9.66 -10.81 1.01
CA ALA A 15 -10.01 -10.41 -0.34
C ALA A 15 -8.86 -10.69 -1.32
N SER A 16 -9.22 -11.11 -2.52
CA SER A 16 -8.32 -11.00 -3.68
C SER A 16 -8.41 -9.57 -4.20
N GLY A 17 -7.27 -8.93 -4.44
CA GLY A 17 -7.25 -7.61 -5.05
C GLY A 17 -6.09 -7.45 -6.02
N GLU A 18 -6.32 -6.62 -7.02
CA GLU A 18 -5.36 -6.28 -8.05
C GLU A 18 -5.30 -4.76 -8.20
N MET A 19 -4.17 -4.27 -8.69
CA MET A 19 -3.98 -2.86 -8.96
C MET A 19 -3.21 -2.72 -10.27
N ASP A 20 -3.69 -1.81 -11.13
CA ASP A 20 -2.90 -1.38 -12.27
C ASP A 20 -1.75 -0.49 -11.75
N TRP A 21 -0.56 -1.08 -11.68
CA TRP A 21 0.64 -0.38 -11.22
C TRP A 21 1.06 0.75 -12.16
N GLN A 22 0.70 0.70 -13.45
CA GLN A 22 1.01 1.79 -14.37
C GLN A 22 0.16 3.02 -14.04
N ASP A 23 -1.14 2.84 -13.86
CA ASP A 23 -2.06 3.92 -13.51
C ASP A 23 -1.74 4.50 -12.13
N PHE A 24 -1.46 3.63 -11.16
CA PHE A 24 -1.03 4.07 -9.84
C PHE A 24 0.25 4.92 -9.91
N HIS A 25 1.29 4.49 -10.66
CA HIS A 25 2.50 5.29 -10.82
C HIS A 25 2.27 6.62 -11.54
N LEU A 26 1.34 6.67 -12.50
CA LEU A 26 0.97 7.90 -13.18
C LEU A 26 0.20 8.84 -12.24
N GLY A 27 -0.69 8.32 -11.39
CA GLY A 27 -1.39 9.09 -10.36
C GLY A 27 -0.43 9.70 -9.35
N VAL A 28 0.53 8.91 -8.83
CA VAL A 28 1.59 9.42 -7.94
C VAL A 28 2.41 10.52 -8.63
N LEU A 29 2.75 10.35 -9.92
CA LEU A 29 3.43 11.38 -10.68
C LEU A 29 2.57 12.66 -10.81
N GLY A 30 1.27 12.51 -11.00
CA GLY A 30 0.29 13.60 -11.04
C GLY A 30 0.27 14.38 -9.73
N ILE A 31 0.17 13.68 -8.59
CA ILE A 31 0.22 14.27 -7.25
C ILE A 31 1.50 15.10 -7.08
N LEU A 32 2.67 14.52 -7.38
CA LEU A 32 3.95 15.21 -7.24
C LEU A 32 4.05 16.46 -8.13
N ARG A 33 3.54 16.39 -9.36
CA ARG A 33 3.49 17.55 -10.26
C ARG A 33 2.54 18.64 -9.78
N GLY A 34 1.38 18.25 -9.24
CA GLY A 34 0.43 19.18 -8.62
C GLY A 34 1.03 19.94 -7.44
N GLN A 35 1.96 19.30 -6.72
CA GLN A 35 2.73 19.89 -5.62
C GLN A 35 3.99 20.64 -6.07
N GLY A 36 4.15 20.89 -7.38
CA GLY A 36 5.25 21.69 -7.94
C GLY A 36 6.56 20.92 -8.18
N TYR A 37 6.59 19.61 -7.97
CA TYR A 37 7.80 18.82 -8.20
C TYR A 37 7.95 18.39 -9.66
N THR A 38 9.17 18.55 -10.19
CA THR A 38 9.53 18.03 -11.52
C THR A 38 10.23 16.69 -11.37
N VAL A 39 9.49 15.60 -11.61
CA VAL A 39 10.02 14.23 -11.51
C VAL A 39 9.86 13.50 -12.85
N GLU A 40 10.88 12.76 -13.27
CA GLU A 40 10.78 11.85 -14.40
C GLU A 40 10.11 10.54 -13.97
N LEU A 41 9.12 10.06 -14.75
CA LEU A 41 8.41 8.81 -14.47
C LEU A 41 9.38 7.63 -14.26
N LYS A 42 10.47 7.56 -15.04
CA LYS A 42 11.48 6.51 -14.90
C LYS A 42 12.19 6.55 -13.54
N LYS A 43 12.50 7.74 -13.03
CA LYS A 43 13.10 7.91 -11.69
C LYS A 43 12.11 7.55 -10.60
N LEU A 44 10.84 7.98 -10.74
CA LEU A 44 9.76 7.62 -9.82
C LEU A 44 9.60 6.10 -9.70
N LYS A 45 9.43 5.41 -10.83
CA LYS A 45 9.31 3.95 -10.87
C LYS A 45 10.50 3.25 -10.22
N LYS A 46 11.72 3.75 -10.47
CA LYS A 46 12.94 3.20 -9.86
C LYS A 46 12.95 3.39 -8.34
N ALA A 47 12.54 4.56 -7.85
CA ALA A 47 12.45 4.85 -6.42
C ALA A 47 11.40 3.98 -5.71
N ILE A 48 10.21 3.86 -6.30
CA ILE A 48 9.14 3.00 -5.79
C ILE A 48 9.58 1.53 -5.80
N GLY A 49 10.19 1.06 -6.89
CA GLY A 49 10.73 -0.30 -6.95
C GLY A 49 11.78 -0.60 -5.87
N ALA A 50 12.62 0.37 -5.54
CA ALA A 50 13.58 0.25 -4.44
C ALA A 50 12.87 0.18 -3.06
N ALA A 51 11.83 0.98 -2.85
CA ALA A 51 11.02 0.96 -1.64
C ALA A 51 10.25 -0.37 -1.47
N LEU A 52 9.66 -0.90 -2.55
CA LEU A 52 8.99 -2.21 -2.55
C LEU A 52 9.98 -3.35 -2.29
N ASN A 53 11.21 -3.27 -2.82
CA ASN A 53 12.26 -4.24 -2.49
C ASN A 53 12.67 -4.17 -1.02
N ARG A 54 12.66 -2.98 -0.41
CA ARG A 54 12.86 -2.80 1.03
C ARG A 54 11.70 -3.42 1.82
N LEU A 55 10.46 -3.19 1.41
CA LEU A 55 9.26 -3.80 2.00
C LEU A 55 9.37 -5.33 2.03
N LYS A 56 9.78 -5.96 0.92
CA LYS A 56 9.99 -7.41 0.86
C LYS A 56 10.98 -7.91 1.91
N ARG A 57 12.06 -7.17 2.17
CA ARG A 57 13.04 -7.54 3.21
C ARG A 57 12.49 -7.37 4.62
N ILE A 58 11.68 -6.34 4.87
CA ILE A 58 11.02 -6.10 6.15
C ILE A 58 10.05 -7.24 6.45
N ARG A 59 9.20 -7.61 5.47
CA ARG A 59 8.26 -8.74 5.59
C ARG A 59 8.96 -10.08 5.82
N ALA A 60 10.11 -10.30 5.18
CA ALA A 60 10.93 -11.50 5.42
C ALA A 60 11.45 -11.63 6.86
N GLN A 61 11.43 -10.54 7.64
CA GLN A 61 11.78 -10.54 9.07
C GLN A 61 10.55 -10.68 9.99
N GLY A 62 9.37 -10.93 9.43
CA GLY A 62 8.11 -10.99 10.19
C GLY A 62 7.66 -9.64 10.74
N LYS A 63 8.07 -8.54 10.08
CA LYS A 63 7.68 -7.17 10.44
C LYS A 63 6.74 -6.60 9.38
N ASP A 64 5.83 -5.76 9.84
CA ASP A 64 4.97 -4.94 8.99
C ASP A 64 5.44 -3.49 8.93
N THR A 65 4.94 -2.76 7.94
CA THR A 65 5.21 -1.35 7.72
C THR A 65 4.04 -0.74 6.97
N THR A 66 3.89 0.58 7.08
CA THR A 66 2.77 1.31 6.50
C THR A 66 3.03 1.68 5.03
N ILE A 67 1.98 2.07 4.31
CA ILE A 67 2.14 2.60 2.94
C ILE A 67 2.92 3.92 2.98
N GLU A 68 2.69 4.74 4.00
CA GLU A 68 3.38 5.99 4.27
C GLU A 68 4.89 5.78 4.46
N ASP A 69 5.30 4.73 5.19
CA ASP A 69 6.72 4.37 5.33
C ASP A 69 7.36 3.99 4.00
N VAL A 70 6.62 3.27 3.16
CA VAL A 70 7.10 2.80 1.85
C VAL A 70 7.27 3.99 0.91
N TYR A 71 6.25 4.83 0.78
CA TYR A 71 6.32 5.98 -0.11
C TYR A 71 7.18 7.10 0.44
N GLY A 72 7.27 7.28 1.77
CA GLY A 72 8.24 8.17 2.39
C GLY A 72 9.68 7.78 2.03
N HIS A 73 9.98 6.47 2.01
CA HIS A 73 11.27 5.99 1.51
C HIS A 73 11.47 6.27 0.02
N ALA A 74 10.45 6.09 -0.81
CA ALA A 74 10.52 6.38 -2.23
C ALA A 74 10.76 7.88 -2.50
N LEU A 75 10.05 8.77 -1.80
CA LEU A 75 10.23 10.22 -1.89
C LEU A 75 11.64 10.63 -1.45
N GLY A 76 12.14 10.09 -0.34
CA GLY A 76 13.52 10.32 0.10
C GLY A 76 14.56 9.89 -0.94
N LYS A 77 14.32 8.80 -1.69
CA LYS A 77 15.19 8.39 -2.81
C LYS A 77 15.15 9.34 -4.00
N LEU A 78 14.09 10.14 -4.15
CA LEU A 78 13.97 11.19 -5.15
C LEU A 78 14.52 12.53 -4.68
N GLY A 79 15.00 12.62 -3.43
CA GLY A 79 15.41 13.89 -2.81
C GLY A 79 14.24 14.80 -2.44
N LEU A 80 13.03 14.22 -2.33
CA LEU A 80 11.82 14.93 -1.95
C LEU A 80 11.54 14.74 -0.45
N PRO A 81 11.05 15.77 0.25
CA PRO A 81 10.61 15.60 1.63
C PRO A 81 9.40 14.65 1.66
N PRO A 82 9.34 13.71 2.63
CA PRO A 82 8.17 12.90 2.87
C PRO A 82 7.12 13.74 3.62
N ASP A 83 6.46 14.62 2.87
CA ASP A 83 5.40 15.47 3.37
C ASP A 83 4.13 14.64 3.67
N GLU A 84 3.49 14.92 4.81
CA GLU A 84 2.36 14.13 5.32
C GLU A 84 1.15 14.22 4.39
N GLU A 85 0.84 15.41 3.85
CA GLU A 85 -0.25 15.61 2.90
C GLU A 85 -0.01 14.82 1.61
N ILE A 86 1.25 14.78 1.13
CA ILE A 86 1.62 13.98 -0.04
C ILE A 86 1.44 12.48 0.22
N LEU A 87 1.85 12.01 1.40
CA LEU A 87 1.71 10.60 1.75
C LEU A 87 0.23 10.20 1.89
N GLU A 88 -0.59 11.07 2.46
CA GLU A 88 -2.04 10.87 2.57
C GLU A 88 -2.70 10.80 1.19
N MET A 89 -2.39 11.74 0.28
CA MET A 89 -2.89 11.70 -1.11
C MET A 89 -2.49 10.41 -1.84
N ILE A 90 -1.26 9.93 -1.63
CA ILE A 90 -0.79 8.67 -2.22
C ILE A 90 -1.55 7.47 -1.63
N HIS A 91 -1.83 7.48 -0.32
CA HIS A 91 -2.61 6.44 0.32
C HIS A 91 -4.05 6.42 -0.19
N ASP A 92 -4.69 7.58 -0.33
CA ASP A 92 -6.06 7.64 -0.86
C ASP A 92 -6.13 7.20 -2.32
N LEU A 93 -5.14 7.58 -3.15
CA LEU A 93 -4.99 7.06 -4.50
C LEU A 93 -4.86 5.52 -4.51
N PHE A 94 -4.14 4.95 -3.54
CA PHE A 94 -4.02 3.50 -3.42
C PHE A 94 -5.39 2.87 -3.13
N LYS A 95 -6.16 3.42 -2.18
CA LYS A 95 -7.50 2.91 -1.87
C LYS A 95 -8.45 3.00 -3.07
N GLU A 96 -8.37 4.10 -3.83
CA GLU A 96 -9.23 4.33 -5.00
C GLU A 96 -8.94 3.33 -6.13
N LEU A 97 -7.66 3.06 -6.39
CA LEU A 97 -7.23 2.20 -7.49
C LEU A 97 -7.14 0.71 -7.13
N TYR A 98 -7.17 0.38 -5.83
CA TYR A 98 -7.12 -1.01 -5.38
C TYR A 98 -8.51 -1.64 -5.49
N VAL A 99 -8.73 -2.42 -6.54
CA VAL A 99 -9.96 -3.18 -6.72
C VAL A 99 -9.84 -4.48 -5.95
N SER A 100 -10.76 -4.70 -5.01
CA SER A 100 -10.80 -5.91 -4.18
C SER A 100 -12.15 -6.61 -4.25
N THR A 101 -12.10 -7.93 -4.31
CA THR A 101 -13.26 -8.81 -4.20
C THR A 101 -13.03 -9.76 -3.02
N PHE A 102 -13.97 -9.80 -2.08
CA PHE A 102 -13.91 -10.75 -0.97
C PHE A 102 -13.93 -12.20 -1.47
N TYR A 103 -13.21 -13.09 -0.78
CA TYR A 103 -13.37 -14.51 -1.03
C TYR A 103 -14.78 -14.98 -0.63
N PRO A 104 -15.35 -16.00 -1.30
CA PRO A 104 -16.74 -16.42 -1.04
C PRO A 104 -17.03 -16.79 0.42
N CYS A 105 -16.05 -17.29 1.16
CA CYS A 105 -16.20 -17.69 2.57
C CYS A 105 -15.92 -16.58 3.58
N THR A 106 -15.51 -15.38 3.14
CA THR A 106 -15.05 -14.33 4.05
C THR A 106 -16.13 -13.90 5.04
N GLU A 107 -17.37 -13.73 4.58
CA GLU A 107 -18.49 -13.32 5.44
C GLU A 107 -18.78 -14.38 6.50
N GLU A 108 -19.02 -15.62 6.08
CA GLU A 108 -19.29 -16.77 6.96
C GLU A 108 -18.20 -16.94 8.04
N VAL A 109 -16.92 -16.90 7.66
CA VAL A 109 -15.81 -17.04 8.61
C VAL A 109 -15.79 -15.90 9.64
N LEU A 110 -16.07 -14.67 9.20
CA LEU A 110 -16.08 -13.52 10.10
C LEU A 110 -17.28 -13.56 11.07
N GLU A 111 -18.44 -14.00 10.61
CA GLU A 111 -19.63 -14.21 11.44
C GLU A 111 -19.39 -15.27 12.51
N GLU A 112 -18.87 -16.44 12.12
CA GLU A 112 -18.53 -17.52 13.06
C GLU A 112 -17.51 -17.07 14.11
N LEU A 113 -16.46 -16.36 13.70
CA LEU A 113 -15.44 -15.84 14.61
C LEU A 113 -15.98 -14.73 15.53
N ALA A 114 -16.97 -13.97 15.08
CA ALA A 114 -17.65 -12.96 15.87
C ALA A 114 -18.71 -13.56 16.83
N GLY A 115 -19.03 -14.85 16.68
CA GLY A 115 -20.13 -15.50 17.40
C GLY A 115 -21.49 -14.97 16.97
N ARG A 116 -21.63 -14.63 15.69
CA ARG A 116 -22.85 -14.10 15.06
C ARG A 116 -23.34 -15.03 13.97
#